data_AF-A0A1B1A6P0-F1
#
_entry.id   AF-A0A1B1A6P0-F1
#
_cell.length_a   1.000
_cell.length_b   1.000
_cell.length_c   1.000
_cell.angle_alpha   90.00
_cell.angle_beta   90.00
_cell.angle_gamma   90.00
#
_symmetry.space_group_name_H-M   'P 1'
#
loop_
_entity.id
_entity.type
_entity.pdbx_description
1 polymer ?
#
loop_
_entity_poly.entity_id
_entity_poly.type
_entity_poly.pdbx_seq_one_letter_code
_entity_poly.pdbx_strand_id
1 'polypeptide(L)'
;MLYGHQNTKLIGEWVDLKVDDKGLIGRGVIYKETTQGSDVHALLKRKALSAVSIGFRSNDYESLSSGGRQFNKVELVETSIVLNPCNPAAEILSVKSDDGLIAVSDLKSVLRNAGLNRAEIEALFNDGWTGIKQLRSSEEVEEKSEDIFNILNEFKF
;
A
#
# COMPACT_ATOMS: atom_id res chain seq x y z
N MET A 1 -5.05 -13.79 4.24
CA MET A 1 -4.17 -12.77 4.85
C MET A 1 -3.80 -13.24 6.26
N LEU A 2 -2.52 -13.51 6.50
CA LEU A 2 -2.03 -14.04 7.77
C LEU A 2 -1.46 -12.92 8.66
N TYR A 3 -1.19 -13.23 9.93
CA TYR A 3 -0.44 -12.37 10.85
C TYR A 3 0.86 -13.03 11.30
N GLY A 4 1.99 -12.36 11.08
CA GLY A 4 3.30 -12.76 11.59
C GLY A 4 3.82 -14.10 11.05
N HIS A 5 3.53 -14.46 9.79
CA HIS A 5 3.92 -15.73 9.17
C HIS A 5 3.38 -16.99 9.87
N GLN A 6 2.33 -16.85 10.69
CA GLN A 6 1.74 -17.98 11.39
C GLN A 6 0.53 -18.51 10.63
N ASN A 7 0.63 -19.74 10.13
CA ASN A 7 -0.42 -20.39 9.34
C ASN A 7 -1.74 -20.61 10.11
N THR A 8 -1.71 -20.51 11.44
CA THR A 8 -2.90 -20.60 12.31
C THR A 8 -3.52 -19.23 12.62
N LYS A 9 -2.91 -18.13 12.15
CA LYS A 9 -3.34 -16.75 12.41
C LYS A 9 -3.90 -16.10 11.15
N LEU A 10 -5.04 -16.61 10.70
CA LEU A 10 -5.80 -15.98 9.61
C LEU A 10 -6.57 -14.78 10.16
N ILE A 11 -6.29 -13.60 9.61
CA ILE A 11 -6.88 -12.32 10.08
C ILE A 11 -7.82 -11.69 9.07
N GLY A 12 -7.91 -12.24 7.86
CA GLY A 12 -8.65 -11.66 6.77
C GLY A 12 -8.36 -12.34 5.44
N GLU A 13 -8.85 -11.71 4.37
CA GLU A 13 -8.69 -12.16 2.99
C GLU A 13 -8.18 -11.05 2.09
N TRP A 14 -7.52 -11.45 1.00
CA TRP A 14 -7.20 -10.55 -0.09
C TRP A 14 -8.33 -10.65 -1.11
N VAL A 15 -8.94 -9.51 -1.42
CA VAL A 15 -10.00 -9.39 -2.43
C VAL A 15 -9.40 -9.18 -3.81
N ASP A 16 -8.22 -8.57 -3.88
CA ASP A 16 -7.46 -8.37 -5.11
C ASP A 16 -5.95 -8.43 -4.82
N LEU A 17 -5.19 -9.01 -5.74
CA LEU A 17 -3.73 -9.10 -5.73
C LEU A 17 -3.25 -9.07 -7.18
N LYS A 18 -2.52 -8.01 -7.55
CA LYS A 18 -2.00 -7.81 -8.90
C LYS A 18 -0.52 -7.46 -8.85
N VAL A 19 0.22 -7.86 -9.89
CA VAL A 19 1.59 -7.42 -10.11
C VAL A 19 1.55 -6.21 -11.02
N ASP A 20 2.23 -5.14 -10.63
CA ASP A 20 2.49 -3.96 -11.44
C ASP A 20 4.00 -3.70 -11.56
N ASP A 21 4.36 -2.59 -12.19
CA ASP A 21 5.77 -2.21 -12.43
C ASP A 21 6.56 -1.92 -11.13
N LYS A 22 5.87 -1.70 -10.01
CA LYS A 22 6.47 -1.44 -8.68
C LYS A 22 6.56 -2.72 -7.84
N GLY A 23 5.66 -3.68 -8.06
CA GLY A 23 5.68 -4.97 -7.39
C GLY A 23 4.29 -5.58 -7.23
N LEU A 24 4.11 -6.37 -6.16
CA LEU A 24 2.82 -6.95 -5.82
C LEU A 24 2.01 -5.96 -4.99
N ILE A 25 0.87 -5.51 -5.51
CA ILE A 25 -0.08 -4.68 -4.80
C ILE A 25 -1.36 -5.47 -4.53
N GLY A 26 -1.92 -5.28 -3.33
CA GLY A 26 -3.10 -6.02 -2.89
C GLY A 26 -4.09 -5.15 -2.13
N ARG A 27 -5.36 -5.54 -2.23
CA ARG A 27 -6.46 -5.01 -1.43
C ARG A 27 -7.12 -6.15 -0.69
N GLY A 28 -7.37 -5.97 0.59
CA GLY A 28 -7.95 -7.00 1.44
C GLY A 28 -8.91 -6.46 2.48
N VAL A 29 -9.60 -7.40 3.12
CA VAL A 29 -10.55 -7.16 4.20
C VAL A 29 -10.03 -7.89 5.45
N ILE A 30 -9.99 -7.16 6.57
CA ILE A 30 -9.66 -7.73 7.87
C ILE A 30 -10.97 -8.11 8.57
N TYR A 31 -11.04 -9.32 9.13
CA TYR A 31 -12.21 -9.83 9.84
C TYR A 31 -12.25 -9.27 11.27
N LYS A 32 -12.88 -8.10 11.42
CA LYS A 32 -12.99 -7.37 12.70
C LYS A 32 -13.90 -8.07 13.73
N GLU A 33 -14.66 -9.07 13.29
CA GLU A 33 -15.50 -9.93 14.12
C GLU A 33 -14.67 -10.92 14.93
N THR A 34 -13.42 -11.16 14.53
CA THR A 34 -12.45 -11.98 15.26
C THR A 34 -11.61 -11.09 16.19
N THR A 35 -11.23 -11.63 17.36
CA THR A 35 -10.35 -10.90 18.30
C THR A 35 -9.05 -10.48 17.61
N GLN A 36 -8.38 -11.41 16.94
CA GLN A 36 -7.09 -11.12 16.31
C GLN A 36 -7.20 -10.16 15.12
N GLY A 37 -8.24 -10.27 14.29
CA GLY A 37 -8.47 -9.32 13.21
C GLY A 37 -8.75 -7.92 13.73
N SER A 38 -9.61 -7.78 14.75
CA SER A 38 -9.89 -6.50 15.42
C SER A 38 -8.63 -5.86 16.02
N ASP A 39 -7.82 -6.65 16.75
CA ASP A 39 -6.56 -6.19 17.34
C ASP A 39 -5.57 -5.70 16.27
N VAL A 40 -5.38 -6.48 15.20
CA VAL A 40 -4.49 -6.12 14.08
C VAL A 40 -5.00 -4.86 13.38
N HIS A 41 -6.30 -4.75 13.12
CA HIS A 41 -6.90 -3.55 12.54
C HIS A 41 -6.63 -2.30 13.40
N ALA A 42 -6.81 -2.40 14.72
CA ALA A 42 -6.53 -1.29 15.64
C ALA A 42 -5.05 -0.87 15.61
N LEU A 43 -4.13 -1.83 15.55
CA LEU A 43 -2.69 -1.57 15.43
C LEU A 43 -2.31 -0.92 14.10
N LEU A 44 -2.94 -1.34 13.01
CA LEU A 44 -2.75 -0.75 11.68
C LEU A 44 -3.26 0.70 11.63
N LYS A 45 -4.44 0.99 12.19
CA LYS A 45 -4.97 2.38 12.29
C LYS A 45 -4.04 3.29 13.10
N ARG A 46 -3.35 2.75 14.11
CA ARG A 46 -2.35 3.47 14.91
C ARG A 46 -0.95 3.51 14.28
N LYS A 47 -0.77 2.88 13.10
CA LYS A 47 0.53 2.73 12.43
C LYS A 47 1.60 2.02 13.28
N ALA A 48 1.16 1.24 14.27
CA ALA A 48 2.03 0.37 15.07
C ALA A 48 2.38 -0.93 14.32
N LEU A 49 1.48 -1.36 13.42
CA LEU A 49 1.77 -2.25 12.30
C LEU A 49 1.63 -1.42 11.02
N SER A 50 2.55 -1.62 10.08
CA SER A 50 2.57 -0.81 8.85
C SER A 50 3.15 -1.55 7.65
N ALA A 51 3.36 -2.86 7.75
CA ALA A 51 4.07 -3.62 6.73
C ALA A 51 3.44 -4.97 6.41
N VAL A 52 3.75 -5.44 5.21
CA VAL A 52 3.41 -6.77 4.71
C VAL A 52 4.71 -7.51 4.39
N SER A 53 4.69 -8.82 4.51
CA SER A 53 5.77 -9.67 4.02
C SER A 53 5.16 -10.86 3.28
N ILE A 54 5.97 -11.47 2.41
CA ILE A 54 5.58 -12.63 1.63
C ILE A 54 6.50 -13.80 1.93
N GLY A 55 5.90 -14.98 1.96
CA GLY A 55 6.60 -16.25 1.86
C GLY A 55 6.44 -16.76 0.43
N PHE A 56 7.53 -17.16 -0.19
CA PHE A 56 7.51 -17.67 -1.56
C PHE A 56 8.47 -18.84 -1.73
N ARG A 57 8.28 -19.60 -2.81
CA ARG A 57 9.23 -20.61 -3.29
C ARG A 57 9.75 -20.18 -4.65
N SER A 58 10.98 -20.57 -4.95
CA SER A 58 11.58 -20.37 -6.26
C SER A 58 12.59 -21.46 -6.56
N ASN A 59 12.52 -21.99 -7.77
CA ASN A 59 13.53 -22.89 -8.34
C ASN A 59 14.35 -22.20 -9.45
N ASP A 60 14.12 -20.90 -9.68
CA ASP A 60 14.72 -20.14 -10.76
C ASP A 60 15.29 -18.84 -10.19
N TYR A 61 16.58 -18.91 -9.85
CA TYR A 61 17.35 -17.81 -9.29
C TYR A 61 18.83 -17.92 -9.66
N GLU A 62 19.49 -16.78 -9.64
CA GLU A 62 20.93 -16.65 -9.83
C GLU A 62 21.59 -16.12 -8.55
N SER A 63 22.74 -16.65 -8.20
CA SER A 63 23.55 -16.10 -7.10
C SER A 63 24.23 -14.81 -7.56
N LEU A 64 24.12 -13.76 -6.77
CA LEU A 64 24.78 -12.48 -7.07
C LEU A 64 26.21 -12.46 -6.54
N SER A 65 27.12 -11.84 -7.29
CA SER A 65 28.53 -11.67 -6.88
C SER A 65 28.68 -10.84 -5.60
N SER A 66 27.75 -9.92 -5.35
CA SER A 66 27.64 -9.14 -4.11
C SER A 66 27.09 -9.92 -2.92
N GLY A 67 26.74 -11.21 -3.11
CA GLY A 67 25.98 -12.01 -2.16
C GLY A 67 24.47 -11.86 -2.36
N GLY A 68 23.72 -12.87 -1.91
CA GLY A 68 22.28 -12.97 -2.12
C GLY A 68 21.89 -13.68 -3.42
N ARG A 69 20.60 -13.56 -3.79
CA ARG A 69 20.01 -14.20 -4.96
C ARG A 69 19.13 -13.20 -5.72
N GLN A 70 19.19 -13.24 -7.04
CA GLN A 70 18.20 -12.65 -7.92
C GLN A 70 17.22 -13.74 -8.34
N PHE A 71 15.94 -13.53 -8.05
CA PHE A 71 14.89 -14.49 -8.38
C PHE A 71 14.24 -14.10 -9.71
N ASN A 72 14.27 -14.99 -10.69
CA ASN A 72 13.66 -14.76 -12.00
C ASN A 72 12.18 -15.16 -12.01
N LYS A 73 11.81 -16.15 -11.16
CA LYS A 73 10.43 -16.58 -10.97
C LYS A 73 10.18 -16.93 -9.51
N VAL A 74 9.03 -16.50 -8.99
CA VAL A 74 8.58 -16.81 -7.63
C VAL A 74 7.17 -17.36 -7.65
N GLU A 75 6.91 -18.36 -6.81
CA GLU A 75 5.58 -18.86 -6.48
C GLU A 75 5.20 -18.30 -5.11
N LEU A 76 4.20 -17.43 -5.06
CA LEU A 76 3.70 -16.86 -3.82
C LEU A 76 3.02 -17.96 -2.99
N VAL A 77 3.50 -18.16 -1.76
CA VAL A 77 2.98 -19.18 -0.84
C VAL A 77 2.09 -18.55 0.22
N GLU A 78 2.51 -17.42 0.79
CA GLU A 78 1.74 -16.71 1.80
C GLU A 78 2.01 -15.22 1.81
N THR A 79 1.09 -14.50 2.42
CA THR A 79 1.12 -13.06 2.62
C THR A 79 0.68 -12.75 4.04
N SER A 80 1.53 -12.04 4.78
CA SER A 80 1.35 -11.74 6.20
C SER A 80 1.46 -10.26 6.47
N ILE A 81 0.58 -9.74 7.33
CA ILE A 81 0.85 -8.47 8.02
C ILE A 81 1.91 -8.74 9.09
N VAL A 82 2.96 -7.91 9.11
CA VAL A 82 4.12 -8.09 9.99
C VAL A 82 4.55 -6.78 10.63
N LEU A 83 5.28 -6.89 11.73
CA LEU A 83 5.95 -5.74 12.34
C LEU A 83 7.21 -5.36 11.56
N ASN A 84 8.02 -6.36 11.19
CA ASN A 84 9.32 -6.18 10.53
C ASN A 84 9.31 -6.93 9.18
N PRO A 85 9.17 -6.24 8.04
CA PRO A 85 9.21 -6.88 6.74
C PRO A 85 10.65 -7.20 6.31
N CYS A 86 10.82 -8.25 5.49
CA CYS A 86 12.11 -8.50 4.84
C CYS A 86 12.40 -7.47 3.72
N ASN A 87 11.35 -6.97 3.06
CA ASN A 87 11.47 -5.88 2.09
C ASN A 87 10.96 -4.58 2.74
N PRO A 88 11.84 -3.58 2.98
CA PRO A 88 11.44 -2.30 3.56
C PRO A 88 10.37 -1.55 2.77
N ALA A 89 10.26 -1.80 1.46
CA ALA A 89 9.25 -1.17 0.61
C ALA A 89 7.86 -1.84 0.67
N ALA A 90 7.71 -2.95 1.40
CA ALA A 90 6.46 -3.68 1.52
C ALA A 90 5.56 -3.07 2.61
N GLU A 91 4.96 -1.94 2.29
CA GLU A 91 4.20 -1.11 3.23
C GLU A 91 2.67 -1.29 3.10
N ILE A 92 1.95 -1.04 4.20
CA ILE A 92 0.50 -0.84 4.18
C ILE A 92 0.24 0.61 3.75
N LEU A 93 -0.34 0.77 2.57
CA LEU A 93 -0.57 2.09 1.96
C LEU A 93 -1.70 2.88 2.64
N SER A 94 -2.77 2.19 3.04
CA SER A 94 -3.92 2.81 3.68
C SER A 94 -4.72 1.81 4.51
N VAL A 95 -5.43 2.31 5.53
CA VAL A 95 -6.35 1.53 6.35
C VAL A 95 -7.67 2.28 6.42
N LYS A 96 -8.67 1.75 5.71
CA LYS A 96 -10.01 2.36 5.64
C LYS A 96 -10.67 2.35 7.03
N SER A 97 -11.50 3.36 7.29
CA SER A 97 -12.36 3.44 8.46
C SER A 97 -13.59 2.54 8.30
N ASP A 98 -14.41 2.41 9.35
CA ASP A 98 -15.59 1.51 9.35
C ASP A 98 -16.66 1.91 8.32
N ASP A 99 -16.71 3.19 7.97
CA ASP A 99 -17.55 3.76 6.91
C ASP A 99 -16.94 3.59 5.50
N GLY A 100 -15.83 2.86 5.39
CA GLY A 100 -15.10 2.65 4.13
C GLY A 100 -14.25 3.84 3.69
N LEU A 101 -14.21 4.92 4.45
CA LEU A 101 -13.50 6.14 4.07
C LEU A 101 -12.02 6.08 4.46
N ILE A 102 -11.16 6.69 3.63
CA ILE A 102 -9.76 6.95 3.98
C ILE A 102 -9.67 8.16 4.90
N ALA A 103 -8.83 8.09 5.95
CA ALA A 103 -8.57 9.25 6.78
C ALA A 103 -7.83 10.34 5.98
N VAL A 104 -8.17 11.61 6.21
CA VAL A 104 -7.55 12.75 5.50
C VAL A 104 -6.02 12.74 5.61
N SER A 105 -5.47 12.39 6.77
CA SER A 105 -4.02 12.28 6.98
C SER A 105 -3.36 11.21 6.11
N ASP A 106 -4.06 10.10 5.88
CA ASP A 106 -3.56 9.00 5.06
C ASP A 106 -3.67 9.37 3.57
N LEU A 107 -4.77 10.00 3.17
CA LEU A 107 -4.93 10.56 1.83
C LEU A 107 -3.83 11.59 1.51
N LYS A 108 -3.53 12.51 2.43
CA LYS A 108 -2.40 13.46 2.28
C LYS A 108 -1.05 12.74 2.16
N SER A 109 -0.87 11.61 2.85
CA SER A 109 0.37 10.81 2.76
C SER A 109 0.50 10.12 1.41
N VAL A 110 -0.60 9.55 0.90
CA VAL A 110 -0.68 8.96 -0.44
C VAL A 110 -0.33 9.99 -1.51
N LEU A 111 -0.92 11.19 -1.46
CA LEU A 111 -0.63 12.27 -2.42
C LEU A 111 0.83 12.72 -2.36
N ARG A 112 1.43 12.79 -1.17
CA ARG A 112 2.85 13.11 -1.04
C ARG A 112 3.74 12.05 -1.69
N ASN A 113 3.41 10.77 -1.51
CA ASN A 113 4.12 9.67 -2.15
C ASN A 113 3.93 9.64 -3.67
N ALA A 114 2.82 10.21 -4.17
CA ALA A 114 2.60 10.52 -5.59
C ALA A 114 3.41 11.74 -6.09
N GLY A 115 4.30 12.30 -5.27
CA GLY A 115 5.18 13.40 -5.63
C GLY A 115 4.59 14.78 -5.39
N LEU A 116 3.44 14.91 -4.71
CA LEU A 116 2.87 16.22 -4.40
C LEU A 116 3.57 16.85 -3.21
N ASN A 117 3.91 18.14 -3.34
CA ASN A 117 4.44 18.91 -2.23
C ASN A 117 3.31 19.40 -1.30
N ARG A 118 3.67 19.95 -0.14
CA ARG A 118 2.69 20.42 0.85
C ARG A 118 1.75 21.50 0.30
N ALA A 119 2.26 22.46 -0.46
CA ALA A 119 1.44 23.53 -1.02
C ALA A 119 0.44 23.01 -2.05
N GLU A 120 0.87 22.08 -2.90
CA GLU A 120 0.01 21.39 -3.88
C GLU A 120 -1.11 20.61 -3.19
N ILE A 121 -0.79 19.90 -2.11
CA ILE A 121 -1.79 19.17 -1.32
C ILE A 121 -2.81 20.13 -0.72
N GLU A 122 -2.39 21.22 -0.08
CA GLU A 122 -3.37 22.18 0.49
C GLU A 122 -4.21 22.86 -0.61
N ALA A 123 -3.60 23.20 -1.75
CA ALA A 123 -4.32 23.76 -2.90
C ALA A 123 -5.36 22.79 -3.46
N LEU A 124 -5.03 21.49 -3.55
CA LEU A 124 -5.97 20.46 -3.99
C LEU A 124 -7.18 20.34 -3.05
N PHE A 125 -6.96 20.42 -1.73
CA PHE A 125 -8.05 20.32 -0.74
C PHE A 125 -8.93 21.57 -0.68
N ASN A 126 -8.38 22.76 -0.93
CA ASN A 126 -9.13 24.02 -0.88
C ASN A 126 -9.85 24.33 -2.20
N ASP A 127 -9.13 24.22 -3.31
CA ASP A 127 -9.53 24.76 -4.63
C ASP A 127 -9.58 23.68 -5.72
N GLY A 128 -9.37 22.41 -5.36
CA GLY A 128 -9.31 21.30 -6.31
C GLY A 128 -8.15 21.42 -7.30
N TRP A 129 -8.36 20.87 -8.51
CA TRP A 129 -7.37 20.92 -9.58
C TRP A 129 -7.01 22.34 -10.04
N THR A 130 -7.91 23.30 -9.85
CA THR A 130 -7.66 24.71 -10.18
C THR A 130 -6.53 25.29 -9.33
N GLY A 131 -6.44 24.91 -8.05
CA GLY A 131 -5.36 25.33 -7.17
C GLY A 131 -3.99 24.79 -7.60
N ILE A 132 -3.93 23.53 -8.06
CA ILE A 132 -2.68 22.94 -8.58
C ILE A 132 -2.23 23.64 -9.87
N LYS A 133 -3.17 23.98 -10.77
CA LYS A 133 -2.88 24.71 -12.02
C LYS A 133 -2.22 26.08 -11.81
N GLN A 134 -2.41 26.70 -10.64
CA GLN A 134 -1.78 27.98 -10.31
C GLN A 134 -0.33 27.85 -9.81
N LEU A 135 0.09 26.63 -9.44
CA LEU A 135 1.40 26.36 -8.86
C LEU A 135 2.38 25.68 -9.84
N ARG A 136 1.93 25.30 -11.04
CA ARG A 136 2.70 24.58 -12.06
C ARG A 136 2.38 25.03 -13.48
N SER A 137 3.24 24.66 -14.44
CA SER A 137 2.94 24.79 -15.88
C SER A 137 1.81 23.84 -16.29
N SER A 138 1.11 24.13 -17.39
CA SER A 138 -0.06 23.35 -17.81
C SER A 138 0.26 21.89 -18.17
N GLU A 139 1.42 21.63 -18.79
CA GLU A 139 1.86 20.28 -19.17
C GLU A 139 2.19 19.40 -17.96
N GLU A 140 2.87 19.94 -16.94
CA GLU A 140 3.18 19.19 -15.70
C GLU A 140 1.92 18.86 -14.89
N VAL A 141 0.85 19.63 -15.04
CA VAL A 141 -0.41 19.38 -14.32
C VAL A 141 -1.19 18.24 -14.95
N GLU A 142 -1.19 18.11 -16.29
CA GLU A 142 -1.91 17.04 -16.97
C GLU A 142 -1.32 15.67 -16.64
N GLU A 143 -0.01 15.48 -16.80
CA GLU A 143 0.70 14.23 -16.46
C GLU A 143 0.45 13.81 -15.00
N LYS A 144 0.65 14.73 -14.07
CA LYS A 144 0.50 14.45 -12.64
C LYS A 144 -0.97 14.23 -12.25
N SER A 145 -1.91 14.84 -12.99
CA SER A 145 -3.33 14.63 -12.73
C SER A 145 -3.75 13.21 -13.03
N GLU A 146 -3.29 12.62 -14.13
CA GLU A 146 -3.55 11.22 -14.48
C GLU A 146 -2.98 10.28 -13.43
N ASP A 147 -1.74 10.50 -12.98
CA ASP A 147 -1.12 9.71 -11.92
C ASP A 147 -1.92 9.73 -10.62
N ILE A 148 -2.31 10.91 -10.15
CA ILE A 148 -3.14 11.05 -8.95
C ILE A 148 -4.51 10.41 -9.16
N PHE A 149 -5.15 10.60 -10.32
CA PHE A 149 -6.45 9.99 -10.62
C PHE A 149 -6.36 8.46 -10.59
N ASN A 150 -5.30 7.89 -11.15
CA ASN A 150 -5.04 6.46 -11.12
C ASN A 150 -4.86 5.96 -9.68
N ILE A 151 -4.05 6.65 -8.88
CA ILE A 151 -3.84 6.35 -7.47
C ILE A 151 -5.17 6.41 -6.71
N LEU A 152 -5.93 7.50 -6.82
CA LEU A 152 -7.24 7.64 -6.15
C LEU A 152 -8.24 6.56 -6.61
N ASN A 153 -8.18 6.14 -7.87
CA ASN A 153 -9.01 5.05 -8.39
C ASN A 153 -8.63 3.69 -7.78
N GLU A 154 -7.37 3.45 -7.46
CA GLU A 154 -6.95 2.23 -6.75
C GLU A 154 -7.49 2.18 -5.31
N PHE A 155 -7.66 3.35 -4.68
CA PHE A 155 -8.26 3.47 -3.35
C PHE A 155 -9.79 3.46 -3.33
N LYS A 156 -10.47 3.27 -4.49
CA LYS A 156 -11.94 3.33 -4.59
C LYS A 156 -12.64 2.60 -3.44
N PHE A 157 -13.62 3.31 -2.89
CA PHE A 157 -14.49 2.94 -1.78
C PHE A 157 -15.00 1.50 -1.87
#